data_AF-A0A1L3GCV4-F1
#
_entry.id   AF-A0A1L3GCV4-F1
#
_cell.length_a   1.000
_cell.length_b   1.000
_cell.length_c   1.000
_cell.angle_alpha   90.00
_cell.angle_beta   90.00
_cell.angle_gamma   90.00
#
_symmetry.space_group_name_H-M   'P 1'
#
loop_
_entity.id
_entity.type
_entity.pdbx_description
1 polymer ?
#
loop_
_entity_poly.entity_id
_entity_poly.type
_entity_poly.pdbx_seq_one_letter_code
_entity_poly.pdbx_strand_id
1 'polypeptide(L)' 'MDKKKEFVLKMAPNHALSLYPACDTCDGQKPGIGYLCGSDEEGNGFVVWISDKNVYQLMEKIIARR' A
#
# COMPACT_ATOMS: atom_id res chain seq x y z
N MET A 1 20.44 6.70 17.07
CA MET A 1 19.04 7.17 16.95
C MET A 1 18.50 6.65 15.64
N ASP A 2 17.92 5.45 15.65
CA ASP A 2 17.21 4.88 14.53
C ASP A 2 16.06 5.82 14.15
N LYS A 3 16.22 6.52 13.01
CA LYS A 3 15.08 7.09 12.31
C LYS A 3 14.21 5.91 11.92
N LYS A 4 13.23 5.57 12.77
CA LYS A 4 12.12 4.72 12.39
C LYS A 4 11.69 5.24 11.03
N LYS A 5 11.78 4.39 10.02
CA LYS A 5 11.27 4.68 8.68
C LYS A 5 9.75 4.72 8.83
N GLU A 6 9.25 5.79 9.43
CA GLU A 6 7.84 6.10 9.45
C GLU A 6 7.50 6.46 8.02
N PHE A 7 6.99 5.47 7.28
CA PHE A 7 6.45 5.60 5.93
C PHE A 7 5.12 6.36 5.98
N VAL A 8 5.06 7.45 6.76
CA VAL A 8 3.87 8.28 6.87
C VAL A 8 3.86 9.21 5.67
N LEU A 9 2.97 8.93 4.73
CA LEU A 9 2.69 9.76 3.59
C LEU A 9 1.35 10.45 3.82
N LYS A 10 1.28 11.77 3.58
CA LYS A 10 -0.02 12.45 3.68
C LYS A 10 -0.92 12.02 2.51
N MET A 11 -2.07 11.46 2.86
CA MET A 11 -3.11 10.98 1.95
C MET A 11 -4.44 11.67 2.30
N ALA A 12 -5.48 11.43 1.50
CA ALA A 12 -6.83 11.80 1.90
C ALA A 12 -7.18 11.16 3.26
N PRO A 13 -7.81 11.87 4.20
CA PRO A 13 -8.29 11.28 5.45
C PRO A 13 -9.24 10.09 5.24
N ASN A 14 -9.25 9.16 6.18
CA ASN A 14 -10.15 8.00 6.20
C ASN A 14 -10.07 7.16 4.92
N HIS A 15 -8.89 7.06 4.30
CA HIS A 15 -8.70 6.19 3.16
C HIS A 15 -8.70 4.74 3.65
N ALA A 16 -9.73 3.99 3.27
CA ALA A 16 -9.87 2.59 3.63
C ALA A 16 -8.64 1.79 3.16
N LEU A 17 -8.26 0.79 3.96
CA LEU A 17 -7.18 -0.12 3.62
C LEU A 17 -7.48 -0.80 2.29
N SER A 18 -6.71 -0.47 1.26
CA SER A 18 -6.95 -0.86 -0.13
C SER A 18 -5.70 -1.46 -0.76
N LEU A 19 -5.90 -2.46 -1.61
CA LEU A 19 -4.84 -3.14 -2.34
C LEU A 19 -5.00 -2.86 -3.83
N TYR A 20 -3.93 -2.40 -4.45
CA TYR A 20 -3.91 -2.07 -5.87
C TYR A 20 -2.85 -2.89 -6.60
N PRO A 21 -3.15 -3.43 -7.80
CA PRO A 21 -2.13 -4.03 -8.64
C PRO A 21 -1.14 -2.96 -9.13
N ALA A 22 0.09 -3.37 -9.39
CA ALA A 22 1.03 -2.51 -10.08
C ALA A 22 0.48 -2.22 -11.49
N CYS A 23 0.54 -0.95 -11.88
CA CYS A 23 0.09 -0.51 -13.19
C CYS A 23 1.30 -0.23 -14.07
N ASP A 24 1.49 -1.06 -15.10
CA ASP A 24 2.62 -0.95 -16.03
C ASP A 24 2.52 0.29 -16.95
N THR A 25 1.35 0.93 -17.02
CA THR A 25 1.13 2.11 -17.88
C THR A 25 1.38 3.44 -17.17
N CYS A 26 1.67 3.44 -15.86
CA CYS A 26 1.99 4.65 -15.10
C CYS A 26 3.51 4.85 -14.99
N ASP A 27 4.17 5.12 -16.13
CA ASP A 27 5.48 5.80 -16.31
C ASP A 27 6.65 5.48 -15.36
N GLY A 28 6.64 4.33 -14.70
CA GLY A 28 7.76 3.94 -13.86
C GLY A 28 7.62 2.51 -13.46
N GLN A 29 8.59 1.70 -13.86
CA GLN A 29 8.83 0.36 -13.33
C GLN A 29 8.97 0.47 -11.80
N LYS A 30 7.85 0.40 -11.09
CA LYS A 30 7.86 0.41 -9.63
C LYS A 30 8.10 -1.02 -9.17
N PRO A 31 8.96 -1.22 -8.16
CA PRO A 31 9.49 -2.54 -7.81
C PRO A 31 8.43 -3.36 -7.07
N GLY A 32 7.54 -3.99 -7.81
CA GLY A 32 6.61 -4.94 -7.24
C GLY A 32 5.41 -5.23 -8.12
N ILE A 33 4.57 -6.12 -7.62
CA ILE A 33 3.36 -6.58 -8.29
C ILE A 33 2.12 -5.80 -7.86
N GLY A 34 2.25 -4.98 -6.80
CA GLY A 34 1.20 -4.11 -6.30
C GLY A 34 1.60 -3.43 -5.00
N TYR A 35 0.65 -2.71 -4.39
CA TYR A 35 0.86 -2.00 -3.14
C TYR A 35 -0.40 -1.96 -2.29
N LEU A 36 -0.19 -1.92 -0.97
CA LEU A 36 -1.21 -1.72 0.05
C LEU A 36 -1.12 -0.27 0.55
N CYS A 37 -2.25 0.41 0.67
CA CYS A 37 -2.32 1.74 1.24
C CYS A 37 -3.57 1.96 2.08
N GLY A 38 -3.52 2.98 2.95
CA GLY A 38 -4.59 3.36 3.86
C GLY A 38 -4.18 4.59 4.67
N SER A 39 -5.15 5.27 5.26
CA SER A 39 -4.90 6.42 6.13
C SER A 39 -5.92 6.51 7.27
N ASP A 40 -5.51 7.19 8.35
CA ASP A 40 -6.36 7.51 9.48
C ASP A 40 -7.21 8.77 9.25
N GLU A 41 -7.95 9.18 10.29
CA GLU A 41 -8.81 10.37 10.31
C GLU A 41 -8.07 11.69 10.05
N GLU A 42 -6.76 11.73 10.27
CA GLU A 42 -5.91 12.91 10.05
C GLU A 42 -5.15 12.86 8.72
N GLY A 43 -5.42 11.83 7.91
CA GLY A 43 -4.73 11.59 6.65
C GLY A 43 -3.27 11.17 6.83
N ASN A 44 -2.88 10.68 8.01
CA ASN A 44 -1.60 9.99 8.18
C ASN A 44 -1.73 8.63 7.52
N GLY A 45 -1.24 8.54 6.29
CA GLY A 45 -1.33 7.36 5.47
C GLY A 45 -0.01 6.62 5.33
N PHE A 46 -0.08 5.45 4.70
CA PHE A 46 1.09 4.68 4.33
C PHE A 46 0.91 4.07 2.93
N VAL A 47 2.03 3.76 2.29
CA VAL A 47 2.08 2.95 1.07
C VAL A 47 3.17 1.90 1.25
N VAL A 48 2.80 0.63 1.14
CA VAL A 48 3.74 -0.51 1.21
C VAL A 48 3.72 -1.24 -0.13
N TRP A 49 4.85 -1.23 -0.81
CA TRP A 49 5.06 -1.98 -2.04
C TRP A 49 5.27 -3.46 -1.74
N ILE A 50 4.58 -4.31 -2.50
CA ILE A 50 4.64 -5.75 -2.38
C ILE A 50 5.31 -6.27 -3.63
N SER A 51 6.48 -6.90 -3.47
CA SER A 51 7.19 -7.52 -4.59
C SER A 51 6.95 -9.02 -4.71
N ASP A 52 6.49 -9.67 -3.63
CA ASP A 52 6.26 -11.12 -3.59
C ASP A 52 4.80 -11.47 -3.95
N LYS A 53 4.63 -12.34 -4.96
CA LYS A 53 3.34 -12.80 -5.48
C LYS A 53 2.46 -13.51 -4.48
N ASN A 54 3.05 -14.35 -3.62
CA ASN A 54 2.29 -15.08 -2.62
C ASN A 54 1.77 -14.13 -1.55
N VAL A 55 2.57 -13.13 -1.16
CA VAL A 55 2.15 -12.08 -0.20
C VAL A 55 0.98 -11.28 -0.78
N TYR A 56 1.06 -10.84 -2.03
CA TYR A 56 -0.02 -10.07 -2.64
C TYR A 56 -1.33 -10.87 -2.73
N GLN A 57 -1.27 -12.12 -3.20
CA GLN A 57 -2.45 -12.99 -3.28
C GLN A 57 -3.05 -13.32 -1.92
N LEU A 58 -2.22 -13.41 -0.87
CA LEU A 58 -2.71 -13.55 0.50
C LEU A 58 -3.45 -12.28 0.94
N MET A 59 -2.90 -11.10 0.66
CA MET A 59 -3.54 -9.82 0.98
C MET A 59 -4.85 -9.63 0.23
N GLU A 60 -4.93 -9.98 -1.05
CA GLU A 60 -6.18 -9.97 -1.83
C GLU A 60 -7.28 -10.76 -1.11
N LYS A 61 -6.97 -11.97 -0.64
CA LYS A 61 -7.93 -12.82 0.08
C LYS A 61 -8.35 -12.25 1.42
N ILE A 62 -7.44 -11.59 2.15
CA ILE A 62 -7.73 -11.01 3.47
C ILE A 62 -8.58 -9.76 3.32
N ILE A 63 -8.23 -8.88 2.38
CA ILE A 63 -8.90 -7.59 2.17
C ILE A 63 -10.29 -7.79 1.56
N ALA A 64 -10.45 -8.73 0.62
CA ALA A 64 -11.76 -9.03 0.02
C ALA A 64 -12.77 -9.66 1.00
N ARG A 65 -12.33 -10.10 2.19
CA ARG A 65 -13.20 -10.68 3.23
C ARG A 65 -13.67 -9.65 4.26
N ARG A 66 -13.31 -8.38 4.08
CA ARG A 66 -13.56 -7.30 5.04
C ARG A 66 -14.86 -6.55 4.76
#